data_AF-A0A4Z2H603-F1
#
_entry.id   AF-A0A4Z2H603-F1
#
_cell.length_a   1.000
_cell.length_b   1.000
_cell.length_c   1.000
_cell.angle_alpha   90.00
_cell.angle_beta   90.00
_cell.angle_gamma   90.00
#
_symmetry.space_group_name_H-M   'P 1'
#
loop_
_entity.id
_entity.type
_entity.pdbx_description
1 polymer ?
#
loop_
_entity_poly.entity_id
_entity_poly.type
_entity_poly.pdbx_seq_one_letter_code
_entity_poly.pdbx_strand_id
1 'polypeptide(L)'
;MWSLCNLTKALIPRDLGSEVTGEGGSASCGKGTRMRYVSCRENQGGVAEEAACAHLPKPPAREVCSVVACGQWKVLEWTACSVSCGQGKTTRQVPCVNYSDQEVNAGECDPDDRPSTEQDCAMSRCPARSSESRPFPPSPNGGARNNLPRSQSHQWRTGPWGACSSTCAGGFQRRVVVCQDENGYPANSCEDRSRPNEQRSCESGPCPQWLYGDWGECTKPCGGGTKTRLVVCQRPNGERFNDLSCEIHDKPPDREQCNTQPCPSSPNWSTDPWSSVRS
;
A
#
# COMPACT_ATOMS: atom_id res chain seq x y z
N MET A 1 -8.69 -15.81 -25.77
CA MET A 1 -7.87 -16.56 -24.79
C MET A 1 -8.73 -17.68 -24.24
N TRP A 2 -8.26 -18.92 -24.33
CA TRP A 2 -8.97 -20.11 -23.85
C TRP A 2 -8.33 -20.57 -22.54
N SER A 3 -9.14 -20.92 -21.54
CA SER A 3 -8.64 -21.56 -20.32
C SER A 3 -8.36 -23.04 -20.57
N LEU A 4 -7.32 -23.58 -19.94
CA LEU A 4 -7.11 -25.03 -19.89
C LEU A 4 -8.01 -25.66 -18.84
N CYS A 5 -8.68 -26.76 -19.21
CA CYS A 5 -9.53 -27.53 -18.30
C CYS A 5 -8.80 -28.79 -17.79
N ASN A 6 -8.68 -28.90 -16.46
CA ASN A 6 -8.19 -30.13 -15.83
C ASN A 6 -9.23 -31.26 -15.97
N LEU A 7 -8.79 -32.41 -16.48
CA LEU A 7 -9.55 -33.65 -16.48
C LEU A 7 -9.53 -34.28 -15.08
N THR A 8 -10.42 -33.82 -14.21
CA THR A 8 -10.74 -34.55 -12.98
C THR A 8 -11.41 -35.87 -13.33
N LYS A 9 -10.64 -36.97 -13.24
CA LYS A 9 -11.20 -38.34 -13.24
C LYS A 9 -12.34 -38.38 -12.21
N ALA A 10 -13.53 -38.73 -12.66
CA ALA A 10 -14.67 -38.95 -11.77
C ALA A 10 -14.43 -40.17 -10.89
N LEU A 11 -13.83 -39.96 -9.71
CA LEU A 11 -13.95 -40.90 -8.60
C LEU A 11 -15.40 -40.81 -8.11
N ILE A 12 -16.28 -41.63 -8.71
CA ILE A 12 -17.71 -41.68 -8.38
C ILE A 12 -17.85 -42.11 -6.91
N PRO A 13 -18.34 -41.24 -6.01
CA PRO A 13 -18.82 -41.67 -4.71
C PRO A 13 -20.17 -42.33 -4.99
N ARG A 14 -20.27 -43.65 -4.78
CA ARG A 14 -21.58 -44.31 -4.76
C ARG A 14 -22.23 -43.92 -3.44
N ASP A 15 -23.21 -43.02 -3.46
CA ASP A 15 -24.56 -43.30 -2.92
C ASP A 15 -25.57 -42.16 -3.11
N LEU A 16 -26.84 -42.50 -2.87
CA LEU A 16 -28.04 -41.64 -2.90
C LEU A 16 -28.43 -41.06 -4.27
N GLY A 17 -29.61 -41.48 -4.76
CA GLY A 17 -30.04 -41.24 -6.13
C GLY A 17 -30.88 -39.99 -6.37
N SER A 18 -30.78 -39.50 -7.61
CA SER A 18 -31.86 -38.82 -8.34
C SER A 18 -31.71 -39.19 -9.81
N GLU A 19 -32.81 -39.53 -10.46
CA GLU A 19 -32.79 -40.11 -11.79
C GLU A 19 -32.54 -39.03 -12.86
N VAL A 20 -31.33 -39.02 -13.42
CA VAL A 20 -30.96 -38.15 -14.56
C VAL A 20 -30.45 -39.03 -15.69
N THR A 21 -31.35 -39.40 -16.60
CA THR A 21 -31.06 -40.10 -17.85
C THR A 21 -30.34 -39.14 -18.82
N GLY A 22 -29.01 -39.11 -18.73
CA GLY A 22 -28.15 -38.37 -19.64
C GLY A 22 -26.77 -39.03 -19.72
N GLU A 23 -26.43 -39.58 -20.88
CA GLU A 23 -25.19 -40.35 -21.08
C GLU A 23 -23.93 -39.49 -20.89
N GLY A 24 -22.87 -40.11 -20.38
CA GLY A 24 -21.68 -39.43 -19.86
C GLY A 24 -20.73 -38.90 -20.93
N GLY A 25 -21.06 -37.78 -21.58
CA GLY A 25 -20.18 -37.04 -22.49
C GLY A 25 -18.99 -36.35 -21.78
N SER A 26 -18.02 -37.14 -21.30
CA SER A 26 -16.75 -36.64 -20.77
C SER A 26 -15.74 -36.43 -21.90
N ALA A 27 -15.68 -35.22 -22.45
CA ALA A 27 -14.78 -34.86 -23.55
C ALA A 27 -13.31 -35.17 -23.18
N SER A 28 -12.68 -36.10 -23.91
CA SER A 28 -11.29 -36.53 -23.68
C SER A 28 -10.25 -35.61 -24.34
N CYS A 29 -10.64 -34.91 -25.40
CA CYS A 29 -9.83 -33.92 -26.12
C CYS A 29 -10.73 -32.83 -26.76
N GLY A 30 -10.15 -31.70 -27.16
CA GLY A 30 -10.84 -30.64 -27.93
C GLY A 30 -11.59 -29.56 -27.13
N LYS A 31 -12.46 -28.81 -27.82
CA LYS A 31 -13.29 -27.73 -27.25
C LYS A 31 -14.38 -28.33 -26.33
N GLY A 32 -14.60 -27.74 -25.15
CA GLY A 32 -15.65 -28.18 -24.23
C GLY A 32 -16.20 -27.07 -23.33
N THR A 33 -17.34 -27.32 -22.70
CA THR A 33 -18.00 -26.41 -21.77
C THR A 33 -17.89 -26.91 -20.33
N ARG A 34 -17.53 -26.03 -19.40
CA ARG A 34 -17.74 -26.23 -17.95
C ARG A 34 -18.78 -25.25 -17.40
N MET A 35 -19.48 -25.66 -16.35
CA MET A 35 -20.51 -24.86 -15.68
C MET A 35 -20.27 -24.82 -14.16
N ARG A 36 -20.72 -23.77 -13.48
CA ARG A 36 -20.73 -23.68 -12.02
C ARG A 36 -21.97 -22.93 -11.55
N TYR A 37 -22.42 -23.23 -10.33
CA TYR A 37 -23.45 -22.43 -9.69
C TYR A 37 -22.88 -21.08 -9.25
N VAL A 38 -23.69 -20.03 -9.41
CA VAL A 38 -23.36 -18.64 -9.04
C VAL A 38 -24.55 -18.10 -8.26
N SER A 39 -24.30 -17.64 -7.03
CA SER A 39 -25.32 -17.13 -6.11
C SER A 39 -24.90 -15.80 -5.51
N CYS A 40 -25.87 -14.90 -5.30
CA CYS A 40 -25.68 -13.80 -4.38
C CYS A 40 -25.75 -14.37 -2.95
N ARG A 41 -24.79 -14.07 -2.08
CA ARG A 41 -24.77 -14.60 -0.70
C ARG A 41 -24.42 -13.53 0.31
N GLU A 42 -25.03 -13.63 1.49
CA GLU A 42 -24.67 -12.81 2.64
C GLU A 42 -23.48 -13.38 3.41
N ASN A 43 -22.85 -12.55 4.26
CA ASN A 43 -21.74 -12.94 5.13
C ASN A 43 -22.08 -14.08 6.12
N GLN A 44 -23.36 -14.41 6.30
CA GLN A 44 -23.83 -15.54 7.12
C GLN A 44 -24.05 -16.84 6.31
N GLY A 45 -23.65 -16.86 5.03
CA GLY A 45 -23.68 -18.04 4.15
C GLY A 45 -25.02 -18.29 3.42
N GLY A 46 -26.10 -17.64 3.86
CA GLY A 46 -27.40 -17.66 3.20
C GLY A 46 -27.37 -17.08 1.78
N VAL A 47 -28.24 -17.59 0.92
CA VAL A 47 -28.41 -17.10 -0.46
C VAL A 47 -29.39 -15.92 -0.44
N ALA A 48 -28.92 -14.77 -0.92
CA ALA A 48 -29.69 -13.54 -1.03
C ALA A 48 -30.34 -13.42 -2.42
N GLU A 49 -31.31 -12.50 -2.55
CA GLU A 49 -31.87 -12.13 -3.85
C GLU A 49 -30.81 -11.57 -4.80
N GLU A 50 -30.91 -11.91 -6.08
CA GLU A 50 -29.91 -11.52 -7.09
C GLU A 50 -29.76 -9.99 -7.21
N ALA A 51 -30.85 -9.26 -7.02
CA ALA A 51 -30.88 -7.79 -7.04
C ALA A 51 -29.91 -7.16 -6.04
N ALA A 52 -29.66 -7.79 -4.89
CA ALA A 52 -28.78 -7.24 -3.88
C ALA A 52 -27.30 -7.22 -4.33
N CYS A 53 -26.90 -8.18 -5.18
CA CYS A 53 -25.57 -8.22 -5.81
C CYS A 53 -25.51 -7.55 -7.20
N ALA A 54 -26.61 -6.98 -7.72
CA ALA A 54 -26.67 -6.46 -9.09
C ALA A 54 -25.74 -5.25 -9.36
N HIS A 55 -25.26 -4.59 -8.30
CA HIS A 55 -24.25 -3.53 -8.36
C HIS A 55 -22.81 -4.05 -8.47
N LEU A 56 -22.60 -5.36 -8.36
CA LEU A 56 -21.31 -6.04 -8.45
C LEU A 56 -21.22 -6.86 -9.76
N PRO A 57 -20.03 -6.97 -10.39
CA PRO A 57 -19.87 -7.73 -11.62
C PRO A 57 -20.18 -9.23 -11.41
N LYS A 58 -21.27 -9.71 -12.02
CA LYS A 58 -21.72 -11.11 -11.92
C LYS A 58 -20.67 -12.04 -12.57
N PRO A 59 -20.09 -13.00 -11.84
CA PRO A 59 -19.10 -13.91 -12.40
C PRO A 59 -19.76 -14.93 -13.36
N PRO A 60 -19.03 -15.39 -14.40
CA PRO A 60 -19.60 -16.29 -15.41
C PRO A 60 -19.93 -17.66 -14.81
N ALA A 61 -21.16 -18.13 -15.04
CA ALA A 61 -21.66 -19.45 -14.65
C ALA A 61 -21.34 -20.54 -15.71
N ARG A 62 -20.98 -20.14 -16.93
CA ARG A 62 -20.54 -21.02 -18.04
C ARG A 62 -19.20 -20.50 -18.56
N GLU A 63 -18.28 -21.41 -18.84
CA GLU A 63 -17.00 -21.11 -19.49
C GLU A 63 -16.73 -22.15 -20.59
N VAL A 64 -16.22 -21.68 -21.73
CA VAL A 64 -15.69 -22.54 -22.79
C VAL A 64 -14.19 -22.68 -22.56
N CYS A 65 -13.71 -23.92 -22.53
CA CYS A 65 -12.31 -24.25 -22.31
C CYS A 65 -11.82 -25.26 -23.33
N SER A 66 -10.50 -25.34 -23.47
CA SER A 66 -9.86 -26.41 -24.22
C SER A 66 -9.44 -27.51 -23.25
N VAL A 67 -9.91 -28.74 -23.53
CA VAL A 67 -9.22 -29.96 -23.13
C VAL A 67 -8.01 -30.13 -24.08
N VAL A 68 -7.09 -31.04 -23.79
CA VAL A 68 -5.92 -31.35 -24.65
C VAL A 68 -6.37 -31.48 -26.12
N ALA A 69 -5.65 -30.87 -27.07
CA ALA A 69 -6.06 -30.91 -28.48
C ALA A 69 -6.00 -32.35 -29.04
N CYS A 70 -7.01 -32.74 -29.84
CA CYS A 70 -7.05 -34.08 -30.45
C CYS A 70 -5.93 -34.25 -31.49
N GLY A 71 -5.73 -33.21 -32.32
CA GLY A 71 -4.53 -32.99 -33.13
C GLY A 71 -4.06 -31.53 -33.08
N GLN A 72 -2.84 -31.27 -33.54
CA GLN A 72 -2.23 -29.94 -33.64
C GLN A 72 -1.74 -29.69 -35.09
N TRP A 73 -1.94 -28.48 -35.61
CA TRP A 73 -1.35 -28.10 -36.89
C TRP A 73 0.18 -27.99 -36.77
N LYS A 74 0.91 -28.87 -37.46
CA LYS A 74 2.37 -28.85 -37.52
C LYS A 74 2.82 -27.88 -38.60
N VAL A 75 3.44 -26.77 -38.18
CA VAL A 75 4.01 -25.79 -39.10
C VAL A 75 5.31 -26.34 -39.67
N LEU A 76 5.38 -26.47 -40.99
CA LEU A 76 6.62 -26.76 -41.71
C LEU A 76 7.30 -25.47 -42.19
N GLU A 77 8.56 -25.59 -42.59
CA GLU A 77 9.39 -24.46 -42.99
C GLU A 77 8.86 -23.68 -44.20
N TRP A 78 9.17 -22.38 -44.22
CA TRP A 78 8.86 -21.49 -45.33
C TRP A 78 9.79 -21.76 -46.52
N THR A 79 9.23 -21.75 -47.73
CA THR A 79 10.01 -21.76 -48.98
C THR A 79 10.79 -20.47 -49.18
N ALA A 80 11.81 -20.49 -50.03
CA ALA A 80 12.58 -19.28 -50.37
C ALA A 80 11.67 -18.16 -50.91
N CYS A 81 11.95 -16.92 -50.54
CA CYS A 81 11.20 -15.75 -50.99
C CYS A 81 11.21 -15.66 -52.53
N SER A 82 10.05 -15.35 -53.14
CA SER A 82 9.90 -15.29 -54.60
C SER A 82 10.66 -14.15 -55.30
N VAL A 83 11.40 -13.32 -54.56
CA VAL A 83 12.24 -12.22 -55.07
C VAL A 83 13.55 -12.12 -54.31
N SER A 84 14.57 -11.53 -54.92
CA SER A 84 15.89 -11.25 -54.31
C SER A 84 16.05 -9.81 -53.79
N CYS A 85 15.19 -8.89 -54.24
CA CYS A 85 15.09 -7.50 -53.75
C CYS A 85 13.63 -7.02 -53.87
N GLY A 86 13.18 -6.11 -52.99
CA GLY A 86 11.79 -5.66 -52.97
C GLY A 86 10.84 -6.66 -52.29
N GLN A 87 9.58 -6.73 -52.74
CA GLN A 87 8.50 -7.54 -52.14
C GLN A 87 8.18 -8.78 -53.00
N GLY A 88 7.92 -9.91 -52.34
CA GLY A 88 7.50 -11.17 -52.94
C GLY A 88 6.70 -12.01 -51.94
N LYS A 89 6.56 -13.31 -52.21
CA LYS A 89 5.84 -14.26 -51.34
C LYS A 89 6.64 -15.51 -51.02
N THR A 90 6.26 -16.17 -49.93
CA THR A 90 6.71 -17.51 -49.53
C THR A 90 5.50 -18.38 -49.14
N THR A 91 5.63 -19.68 -49.32
CA THR A 91 4.61 -20.69 -48.99
C THR A 91 5.17 -21.80 -48.09
N ARG A 92 4.30 -22.45 -47.31
CA ARG A 92 4.63 -23.59 -46.43
C ARG A 92 3.48 -24.59 -46.34
N GLN A 93 3.78 -25.79 -45.84
CA GLN A 93 2.77 -26.81 -45.52
C GLN A 93 2.36 -26.75 -44.04
N VAL A 94 1.11 -27.14 -43.76
CA VAL A 94 0.54 -27.23 -42.40
C VAL A 94 -0.31 -28.51 -42.25
N PRO A 95 0.30 -29.71 -42.17
CA PRO A 95 -0.42 -30.94 -41.86
C PRO A 95 -0.97 -30.95 -40.43
N CYS A 96 -2.04 -31.70 -40.20
CA CYS A 96 -2.57 -31.98 -38.87
C CYS A 96 -1.83 -33.20 -38.29
N VAL A 97 -1.26 -33.10 -37.09
CA VAL A 97 -0.55 -34.23 -36.44
C VAL A 97 -1.11 -34.54 -35.06
N ASN A 98 -0.96 -35.80 -34.63
CA ASN A 98 -1.25 -36.22 -33.26
C ASN A 98 -0.05 -35.96 -32.31
N TYR A 99 -0.24 -36.29 -31.02
CA TYR A 99 0.77 -36.18 -29.96
C TYR A 99 2.04 -37.04 -30.17
N SER A 100 2.07 -37.91 -31.19
CA SER A 100 3.23 -38.72 -31.60
C SER A 100 3.83 -38.24 -32.93
N ASP A 101 3.55 -36.99 -33.33
CA ASP A 101 4.05 -36.34 -34.55
C ASP A 101 3.65 -37.00 -35.89
N GLN A 102 2.68 -37.93 -35.85
CA GLN A 102 2.14 -38.60 -37.04
C GLN A 102 1.00 -37.79 -37.65
N GLU A 103 0.97 -37.68 -38.98
CA GLU A 103 -0.11 -37.02 -39.72
C GLU A 103 -1.44 -37.76 -39.54
N VAL A 104 -2.49 -37.02 -39.21
CA VAL A 104 -3.86 -37.51 -38.98
C VAL A 104 -4.86 -36.70 -39.82
N ASN A 105 -6.14 -37.08 -39.77
CA ASN A 105 -7.17 -36.40 -40.55
C ASN A 105 -7.25 -34.90 -40.17
N ALA A 106 -7.39 -34.03 -41.17
CA ALA A 106 -7.48 -32.58 -40.99
C ALA A 106 -8.63 -32.13 -40.05
N GLY A 107 -9.67 -32.96 -39.85
CA GLY A 107 -10.75 -32.71 -38.90
C GLY A 107 -10.43 -32.99 -37.43
N GLU A 108 -9.30 -33.65 -37.12
CA GLU A 108 -8.80 -33.81 -35.73
C GLU A 108 -8.17 -32.51 -35.20
N CYS A 109 -7.83 -31.57 -36.10
CA CYS A 109 -7.32 -30.25 -35.79
C CYS A 109 -8.42 -29.20 -35.96
N ASP A 110 -8.40 -28.17 -35.11
CA ASP A 110 -9.37 -27.08 -35.17
C ASP A 110 -9.15 -26.21 -36.43
N PRO A 111 -10.14 -26.07 -37.34
CA PRO A 111 -10.00 -25.21 -38.51
C PRO A 111 -9.84 -23.72 -38.16
N ASP A 112 -10.31 -23.27 -36.99
CA ASP A 112 -10.15 -21.88 -36.52
C ASP A 112 -8.67 -21.52 -36.28
N ASP A 113 -7.89 -22.48 -35.75
CA ASP A 113 -6.48 -22.31 -35.37
C ASP A 113 -5.50 -22.61 -36.53
N ARG A 114 -5.99 -22.83 -37.77
CA ARG A 114 -5.15 -23.28 -38.89
C ARG A 114 -4.16 -22.19 -39.37
N PRO A 115 -2.83 -22.39 -39.26
CA PRO A 115 -1.87 -21.35 -39.62
C PRO A 115 -1.80 -21.11 -41.14
N SER A 116 -1.58 -19.85 -41.55
CA SER A 116 -1.48 -19.46 -42.96
C SER A 116 -0.42 -20.26 -43.72
N THR A 117 -0.74 -20.71 -44.94
CA THR A 117 0.17 -21.43 -45.85
C THR A 117 0.93 -20.52 -46.81
N GLU A 118 0.65 -19.22 -46.82
CA GLU A 118 1.28 -18.20 -47.65
C GLU A 118 1.54 -16.95 -46.80
N GLN A 119 2.66 -16.26 -47.04
CA GLN A 119 3.02 -15.01 -46.38
C GLN A 119 3.87 -14.12 -47.32
N ASP A 120 3.69 -12.81 -47.27
CA ASP A 120 4.52 -11.85 -48.00
C ASP A 120 5.91 -11.72 -47.36
N CYS A 121 6.95 -11.71 -48.20
CA CYS A 121 8.34 -11.55 -47.81
C CYS A 121 8.93 -10.26 -48.43
N ALA A 122 9.79 -9.58 -47.68
CA ALA A 122 10.42 -8.33 -48.11
C ALA A 122 11.94 -8.42 -47.96
N MET A 123 12.62 -8.34 -49.10
CA MET A 123 14.08 -8.30 -49.20
C MET A 123 14.61 -6.87 -49.04
N SER A 124 15.93 -6.70 -49.12
CA SER A 124 16.63 -5.44 -48.90
C SER A 124 16.07 -4.27 -49.73
N ARG A 125 15.90 -3.11 -49.08
CA ARG A 125 15.59 -1.84 -49.73
C ARG A 125 16.78 -1.35 -50.55
N CYS A 126 16.53 -0.71 -51.68
CA CYS A 126 17.55 0.01 -52.44
C CYS A 126 18.12 1.21 -51.63
N PRO A 127 19.41 1.59 -51.77
CA PRO A 127 20.06 2.66 -50.96
C PRO A 127 19.49 4.09 -51.16
N ALA A 128 19.70 5.13 -50.30
CA ALA A 128 20.72 5.39 -49.26
C ALA A 128 20.22 6.22 -48.00
N ARG A 129 21.05 7.08 -47.33
CA ARG A 129 20.98 7.48 -45.86
C ARG A 129 21.28 8.98 -45.44
N SER A 130 21.09 9.36 -44.14
CA SER A 130 21.30 10.69 -43.40
C SER A 130 21.42 10.49 -41.82
N SER A 131 21.52 11.39 -40.79
CA SER A 131 21.86 12.85 -40.46
C SER A 131 21.84 13.15 -38.90
N GLU A 132 22.50 14.20 -38.30
CA GLU A 132 22.49 14.57 -36.81
C GLU A 132 22.91 16.07 -36.44
N SER A 133 23.01 16.47 -35.14
CA SER A 133 23.01 17.85 -34.51
C SER A 133 23.71 18.01 -33.10
N ARG A 134 23.70 19.21 -32.39
CA ARG A 134 23.70 19.51 -30.88
C ARG A 134 24.52 20.74 -30.23
N PRO A 135 24.39 21.08 -28.88
CA PRO A 135 24.84 22.33 -28.11
C PRO A 135 25.54 22.16 -26.66
N PHE A 136 25.76 23.18 -25.73
CA PHE A 136 26.12 23.07 -24.23
C PHE A 136 26.14 24.41 -23.29
N PRO A 137 26.14 24.39 -21.89
CA PRO A 137 26.09 25.58 -20.90
C PRO A 137 26.93 25.63 -19.51
N PRO A 138 26.89 26.70 -18.61
CA PRO A 138 27.74 26.95 -17.35
C PRO A 138 27.09 27.45 -15.95
N SER A 139 27.82 27.75 -14.81
CA SER A 139 27.31 28.29 -13.45
C SER A 139 28.32 28.83 -12.30
N PRO A 140 27.92 29.50 -11.13
CA PRO A 140 28.78 30.26 -10.10
C PRO A 140 28.52 30.16 -8.50
N ASN A 141 29.23 30.93 -7.58
CA ASN A 141 29.07 31.07 -6.05
C ASN A 141 29.85 32.30 -5.37
N GLY A 142 29.98 32.70 -4.04
CA GLY A 142 29.58 32.36 -2.60
C GLY A 142 30.22 33.30 -1.45
N GLY A 143 29.95 33.22 -0.09
CA GLY A 143 30.60 34.08 1.03
C GLY A 143 30.14 34.02 2.57
N ALA A 144 30.82 34.66 3.60
CA ALA A 144 30.54 34.63 5.11
C ALA A 144 31.18 35.73 6.11
N ARG A 145 30.86 35.85 7.46
CA ARG A 145 31.35 36.91 8.49
C ARG A 145 31.02 36.78 10.07
N ASN A 146 31.80 37.42 11.04
CA ASN A 146 31.47 38.03 12.44
C ASN A 146 32.14 37.57 13.84
N ASN A 147 32.24 38.43 14.92
CA ASN A 147 32.69 38.13 16.37
C ASN A 147 32.57 39.28 17.50
N LEU A 148 32.69 39.04 18.88
CA LEU A 148 32.70 40.06 20.04
C LEU A 148 33.04 39.58 21.56
N PRO A 149 33.55 40.41 22.56
CA PRO A 149 33.90 40.04 24.02
C PRO A 149 33.50 41.00 25.26
N ARG A 150 33.76 40.68 26.59
CA ARG A 150 33.46 41.50 27.87
C ARG A 150 34.16 41.08 29.26
N SER A 151 34.19 41.90 30.39
CA SER A 151 34.83 41.63 31.76
C SER A 151 34.23 42.28 33.11
N GLN A 152 34.77 42.06 34.37
CA GLN A 152 34.17 42.20 35.78
C GLN A 152 35.03 42.84 36.98
N SER A 153 34.61 42.83 38.31
CA SER A 153 35.21 43.56 39.52
C SER A 153 35.04 42.97 41.02
N HIS A 154 35.27 43.73 42.15
CA HIS A 154 35.50 43.36 43.64
C HIS A 154 34.28 43.39 44.66
N GLN A 155 34.33 42.76 45.90
CA GLN A 155 33.48 42.88 47.18
C GLN A 155 32.96 41.56 47.90
N TRP A 156 32.00 41.61 48.87
CA TRP A 156 31.11 40.48 49.33
C TRP A 156 30.58 39.73 48.10
N ARG A 157 30.63 38.38 48.04
CA ARG A 157 30.22 37.66 46.82
C ARG A 157 28.94 36.86 46.98
N THR A 158 27.99 37.16 46.10
CA THR A 158 26.86 36.27 45.82
C THR A 158 27.08 35.58 44.50
N GLY A 159 26.93 34.26 44.47
CA GLY A 159 26.77 33.53 43.21
C GLY A 159 25.52 33.99 42.46
N PRO A 160 25.38 33.61 41.18
CA PRO A 160 24.13 33.83 40.44
C PRO A 160 22.96 33.14 41.15
N TRP A 161 21.75 33.68 40.96
CA TRP A 161 20.53 32.97 41.35
C TRP A 161 20.40 31.70 40.52
N GLY A 162 20.16 30.56 41.19
CA GLY A 162 19.81 29.30 40.54
C GLY A 162 18.44 29.38 39.86
N ALA A 163 18.03 28.28 39.21
CA ALA A 163 16.69 28.19 38.63
C ALA A 163 15.59 28.44 39.68
N CYS A 164 14.42 28.90 39.23
CA CYS A 164 13.23 28.92 40.08
C CYS A 164 12.83 27.47 40.41
N SER A 165 12.40 27.21 41.65
CA SER A 165 11.95 25.87 42.09
C SER A 165 10.83 25.29 41.24
N SER A 166 10.08 26.15 40.54
CA SER A 166 8.90 25.83 39.76
C SER A 166 9.01 26.54 38.41
N THR A 167 8.72 25.85 37.30
CA THR A 167 8.67 26.45 35.95
C THR A 167 7.34 27.18 35.67
N CYS A 168 6.39 27.09 36.60
CA CYS A 168 5.09 27.75 36.59
C CYS A 168 4.52 27.87 38.02
N ALA A 169 3.38 28.54 38.18
CA ALA A 169 2.73 28.89 39.46
C ALA A 169 3.56 29.73 40.45
N GLY A 170 4.81 30.06 40.10
CA GLY A 170 5.76 30.74 40.97
C GLY A 170 6.47 29.77 41.93
N GLY A 171 7.49 30.27 42.60
CA GLY A 171 8.33 29.46 43.48
C GLY A 171 9.42 30.29 44.15
N PHE A 172 10.55 29.64 44.44
CA PHE A 172 11.71 30.28 45.06
C PHE A 172 13.01 30.01 44.29
N GLN A 173 13.87 31.02 44.17
CA GLN A 173 15.26 30.89 43.74
C GLN A 173 16.16 30.90 44.96
N ARG A 174 17.24 30.11 44.93
CA ARG A 174 18.33 30.13 45.90
C ARG A 174 19.63 30.59 45.23
N ARG A 175 20.55 31.19 46.00
CA ARG A 175 21.91 31.51 45.56
C ARG A 175 22.93 31.23 46.66
N VAL A 176 24.16 30.97 46.24
CA VAL A 176 25.31 30.89 47.15
C VAL A 176 25.69 32.30 47.61
N VAL A 177 25.98 32.47 48.90
CA VAL A 177 26.44 33.73 49.50
C VAL A 177 27.68 33.43 50.33
N VAL A 178 28.81 34.05 49.98
CA VAL A 178 30.12 33.82 50.64
C VAL A 178 30.86 35.14 50.87
N CYS A 179 31.46 35.28 52.05
CA CYS A 179 32.38 36.36 52.33
C CYS A 179 33.75 36.01 51.74
N GLN A 180 34.37 36.96 51.03
CA GLN A 180 35.66 36.78 50.35
C GLN A 180 36.51 38.05 50.43
N ASP A 181 37.82 37.88 50.28
CA ASP A 181 38.85 38.90 50.47
C ASP A 181 39.43 39.47 49.15
N GLU A 182 40.56 40.20 49.28
CA GLU A 182 41.49 40.65 48.24
C GLU A 182 41.85 39.63 47.15
N ASN A 183 41.70 38.34 47.44
CA ASN A 183 42.27 37.24 46.66
C ASN A 183 41.23 36.15 46.34
N GLY A 184 39.97 36.32 46.78
CA GLY A 184 38.88 35.37 46.57
C GLY A 184 38.83 34.21 47.58
N TYR A 185 39.66 34.22 48.63
CA TYR A 185 39.61 33.19 49.66
C TYR A 185 38.40 33.40 50.59
N PRO A 186 37.82 32.33 51.16
CA PRO A 186 36.72 32.45 52.10
C PRO A 186 37.18 33.20 53.36
N ALA A 187 36.62 34.38 53.58
CA ALA A 187 36.87 35.22 54.74
C ALA A 187 35.69 35.18 55.71
N ASN A 188 35.91 35.59 56.96
CA ASN A 188 34.86 35.74 57.97
C ASN A 188 34.66 37.20 58.41
N SER A 189 35.30 38.15 57.72
CA SER A 189 35.41 39.57 58.13
C SER A 189 34.33 40.48 57.54
N CYS A 190 33.33 39.93 56.82
CA CYS A 190 32.25 40.70 56.21
C CYS A 190 31.09 40.91 57.18
N GLU A 191 30.49 42.10 57.21
CA GLU A 191 29.45 42.45 58.17
C GLU A 191 28.12 41.72 57.90
N ASP A 192 27.61 40.93 58.85
CA ASP A 192 26.35 40.17 58.73
C ASP A 192 25.13 41.04 58.38
N ARG A 193 25.10 42.31 58.82
CA ARG A 193 24.03 43.26 58.45
C ARG A 193 23.97 43.56 56.95
N SER A 194 25.06 43.32 56.24
CA SER A 194 25.17 43.44 54.79
C SER A 194 25.10 42.09 54.05
N ARG A 195 24.93 40.96 54.76
CA ARG A 195 24.79 39.62 54.17
C ARG A 195 23.57 39.59 53.24
N PRO A 196 23.74 39.38 51.92
CA PRO A 196 22.62 39.39 51.00
C PRO A 196 21.70 38.18 51.17
N ASN A 197 20.38 38.37 51.00
CA ASN A 197 19.38 37.28 51.05
C ASN A 197 19.74 36.10 50.15
N GLU A 198 19.76 34.88 50.69
CA GLU A 198 20.13 33.64 49.99
C GLU A 198 18.95 32.96 49.26
N GLN A 199 17.71 33.28 49.64
CA GLN A 199 16.48 32.86 48.94
C GLN A 199 15.64 34.10 48.54
N ARG A 200 14.95 34.03 47.40
CA ARG A 200 13.91 34.98 46.99
C ARG A 200 12.74 34.27 46.32
N SER A 201 11.57 34.89 46.27
CA SER A 201 10.47 34.46 45.40
C SER A 201 10.82 34.66 43.91
N CYS A 202 10.18 33.88 43.05
CA CYS A 202 10.22 34.02 41.61
C CYS A 202 8.81 33.79 41.02
N GLU A 203 8.45 34.60 40.02
CA GLU A 203 7.19 34.51 39.30
C GLU A 203 7.42 33.75 37.99
N SER A 204 6.58 32.77 37.69
CA SER A 204 6.78 31.86 36.54
C SER A 204 5.52 31.68 35.68
N GLY A 205 4.54 32.56 35.86
CA GLY A 205 3.26 32.54 35.15
C GLY A 205 2.37 31.31 35.46
N PRO A 206 1.17 31.23 34.85
CA PRO A 206 0.29 30.07 34.98
C PRO A 206 0.92 28.82 34.36
N CYS A 207 0.63 27.65 34.92
CA CYS A 207 1.10 26.37 34.37
C CYS A 207 0.48 26.06 33.01
N PRO A 208 1.18 25.31 32.13
CA PRO A 208 0.53 24.70 30.99
C PRO A 208 -0.47 23.66 31.49
N GLN A 209 -1.55 23.46 30.73
CA GLN A 209 -2.58 22.47 31.01
C GLN A 209 -2.95 21.73 29.73
N TRP A 210 -3.62 20.59 29.87
CA TRP A 210 -4.16 19.85 28.74
C TRP A 210 -5.33 20.60 28.10
N LEU A 211 -5.11 21.15 26.91
CA LEU A 211 -6.19 21.60 26.04
C LEU A 211 -6.48 20.53 24.99
N TYR A 212 -7.76 20.28 24.75
CA TYR A 212 -8.21 19.37 23.70
C TYR A 212 -9.25 20.05 22.82
N GLY A 213 -9.23 19.70 21.53
CA GLY A 213 -10.27 20.10 20.57
C GLY A 213 -11.43 19.11 20.53
N ASP A 214 -12.40 19.41 19.68
CA ASP A 214 -13.48 18.49 19.32
C ASP A 214 -12.96 17.23 18.63
N TRP A 215 -13.77 16.18 18.64
CA TRP A 215 -13.52 14.97 17.86
C TRP A 215 -13.69 15.22 16.37
N GLY A 216 -12.68 14.86 15.58
CA GLY A 216 -12.80 14.73 14.13
C GLY A 216 -13.66 13.54 13.72
N GLU A 217 -13.85 13.38 12.41
CA GLU A 217 -14.67 12.32 11.84
C GLU A 217 -14.13 10.91 12.14
N CYS A 218 -15.04 9.92 12.13
CA CYS A 218 -14.69 8.53 12.36
C CYS A 218 -14.11 7.88 11.08
N THR A 219 -12.98 7.18 11.17
CA THR A 219 -12.32 6.53 10.01
C THR A 219 -13.15 5.45 9.29
N LYS A 220 -14.29 5.04 9.84
CA LYS A 220 -15.28 4.17 9.17
C LYS A 220 -16.70 4.60 9.53
N PRO A 221 -17.70 4.41 8.64
CA PRO A 221 -19.12 4.60 8.98
C PRO A 221 -19.71 3.44 9.82
N CYS A 222 -19.02 2.30 9.91
CA CYS A 222 -19.44 1.08 10.61
C CYS A 222 -18.24 0.14 10.83
N GLY A 223 -18.45 -0.96 11.57
CA GLY A 223 -17.46 -2.03 11.71
C GLY A 223 -16.20 -1.62 12.50
N GLY A 224 -16.36 -0.73 13.48
CA GLY A 224 -15.29 -0.27 14.38
C GLY A 224 -14.29 0.64 13.68
N GLY A 225 -14.58 1.94 13.64
CA GLY A 225 -13.64 2.99 13.27
C GLY A 225 -12.91 3.58 14.48
N THR A 226 -12.08 4.59 14.21
CA THR A 226 -11.41 5.40 15.23
C THR A 226 -11.57 6.87 14.86
N LYS A 227 -11.91 7.71 15.83
CA LYS A 227 -11.90 9.17 15.70
C LYS A 227 -10.72 9.71 16.49
N THR A 228 -10.19 10.84 16.07
CA THR A 228 -9.07 11.52 16.75
C THR A 228 -9.43 12.95 17.08
N ARG A 229 -8.77 13.53 18.09
CA ARG A 229 -8.84 14.95 18.41
C ARG A 229 -7.46 15.49 18.72
N LEU A 230 -7.28 16.80 18.56
CA LEU A 230 -6.07 17.47 19.04
C LEU A 230 -6.06 17.43 20.57
N VAL A 231 -4.94 17.01 21.17
CA VAL A 231 -4.66 17.13 22.60
C VAL A 231 -3.25 17.71 22.73
N VAL A 232 -3.10 18.83 23.44
CA VAL A 232 -1.82 19.55 23.58
C VAL A 232 -1.62 20.06 25.01
N CYS A 233 -0.38 20.00 25.48
CA CYS A 233 0.05 20.70 26.69
C CYS A 233 0.32 22.17 26.35
N GLN A 234 -0.47 23.12 26.86
CA GLN A 234 -0.42 24.52 26.42
C GLN A 234 -0.75 25.49 27.57
N ARG A 235 -0.07 26.65 27.61
CA ARG A 235 -0.40 27.76 28.54
C ARG A 235 -1.53 28.65 27.97
N PRO A 236 -2.24 29.43 28.81
CA PRO A 236 -3.31 30.33 28.37
C PRO A 236 -2.89 31.43 27.37
N ASN A 237 -1.59 31.71 27.24
CA ASN A 237 -1.02 32.63 26.24
C ASN A 237 -0.88 32.03 24.83
N GLY A 238 -1.20 30.74 24.64
CA GLY A 238 -1.04 30.02 23.37
C GLY A 238 0.25 29.21 23.23
N GLU A 239 1.17 29.32 24.19
CA GLU A 239 2.49 28.68 24.17
C GLU A 239 2.40 27.17 24.45
N ARG A 240 2.95 26.35 23.55
CA ARG A 240 2.87 24.87 23.61
C ARG A 240 4.14 24.27 24.21
N PHE A 241 3.93 23.23 25.02
CA PHE A 241 4.95 22.49 25.74
C PHE A 241 4.88 21.00 25.38
N ASN A 242 5.87 20.24 25.84
CA ASN A 242 5.85 18.77 25.74
C ASN A 242 4.90 18.14 26.77
N ASP A 243 4.50 16.90 26.54
CA ASP A 243 3.57 16.15 27.40
C ASP A 243 4.03 16.11 28.87
N LEU A 244 5.34 15.91 29.10
CA LEU A 244 6.01 15.96 30.41
C LEU A 244 5.68 17.22 31.23
N SER A 245 5.43 18.35 30.57
CA SER A 245 5.10 19.61 31.25
C SER A 245 3.66 19.63 31.81
N CYS A 246 2.81 18.68 31.43
CA CYS A 246 1.43 18.52 31.90
C CYS A 246 1.16 17.19 32.62
N GLU A 247 2.16 16.32 32.82
CA GLU A 247 2.01 15.00 33.49
C GLU A 247 1.53 15.06 34.95
N ILE A 248 1.48 16.24 35.56
CA ILE A 248 0.78 16.49 36.84
C ILE A 248 -0.75 16.27 36.75
N HIS A 249 -1.29 16.15 35.54
CA HIS A 249 -2.69 15.84 35.25
C HIS A 249 -2.77 14.72 34.19
N ASP A 250 -3.74 13.82 34.35
CA ASP A 250 -3.98 12.74 33.40
C ASP A 250 -4.19 13.28 31.97
N LYS A 251 -3.41 12.75 31.02
CA LYS A 251 -3.50 13.14 29.61
C LYS A 251 -4.86 12.68 29.03
N PRO A 252 -5.70 13.60 28.51
CA PRO A 252 -6.94 13.22 27.84
C PRO A 252 -6.66 12.34 26.62
N PRO A 253 -7.49 11.32 26.33
CA PRO A 253 -7.28 10.47 25.16
C PRO A 253 -7.39 11.27 23.86
N ASP A 254 -6.41 11.14 22.97
CA ASP A 254 -6.37 11.74 21.63
C ASP A 254 -7.11 10.89 20.58
N ARG A 255 -7.45 9.64 20.93
CA ARG A 255 -8.14 8.67 20.07
C ARG A 255 -9.26 7.97 20.83
N GLU A 256 -10.38 7.72 20.18
CA GLU A 256 -11.50 6.95 20.74
C GLU A 256 -12.14 6.08 19.65
N GLN A 257 -12.71 4.94 20.04
CA GLN A 257 -13.44 4.06 19.14
C GLN A 257 -14.78 4.69 18.74
N CYS A 258 -15.23 4.45 17.51
CA CYS A 258 -16.47 5.00 16.99
C CYS A 258 -17.07 4.05 15.95
N ASN A 259 -18.37 4.21 15.68
CA ASN A 259 -19.09 3.42 14.69
C ASN A 259 -18.90 1.90 14.85
N THR A 260 -19.10 1.42 16.09
CA THR A 260 -18.94 0.02 16.50
C THR A 260 -20.11 -0.87 16.07
N GLN A 261 -21.22 -0.30 15.56
CA GLN A 261 -22.27 -1.06 14.89
C GLN A 261 -21.70 -1.94 13.77
N PRO A 262 -22.21 -3.16 13.56
CA PRO A 262 -21.83 -3.96 12.40
C PRO A 262 -22.14 -3.18 11.13
N CYS A 263 -21.29 -3.32 10.10
CA CYS A 263 -21.65 -2.84 8.77
C CYS A 263 -22.88 -3.60 8.26
N PRO A 264 -23.77 -2.94 7.49
CA PRO A 264 -24.83 -3.66 6.79
C PRO A 264 -24.18 -4.74 5.92
N SER A 265 -24.74 -5.95 5.96
CA SER A 265 -24.25 -7.09 5.19
C SER A 265 -24.31 -6.77 3.70
N SER A 266 -23.21 -6.30 3.12
CA SER A 266 -23.04 -6.29 1.66
C SER A 266 -23.01 -7.74 1.19
N PRO A 267 -23.98 -8.21 0.39
CA PRO A 267 -23.95 -9.55 -0.14
C PRO A 267 -23.04 -9.57 -1.36
N ASN A 268 -22.24 -10.62 -1.48
CA ASN A 268 -21.30 -10.78 -2.58
C ASN A 268 -21.70 -11.94 -3.50
N TRP A 269 -21.23 -11.88 -4.74
CA TRP A 269 -21.25 -13.04 -5.60
C TRP A 269 -20.37 -14.14 -5.02
N SER A 270 -20.94 -15.32 -4.84
CA SER A 270 -20.25 -16.56 -4.49
C SER A 270 -20.42 -17.56 -5.64
N THR A 271 -19.42 -18.40 -5.85
CA THR A 271 -19.44 -19.40 -6.94
C THR A 271 -18.93 -20.73 -6.44
N ASP A 272 -19.67 -21.78 -6.74
CA ASP A 272 -19.26 -23.15 -6.43
C ASP A 272 -18.12 -23.60 -7.37
N PRO A 273 -17.42 -24.71 -7.07
CA PRO A 273 -16.43 -25.28 -7.99
C PRO A 273 -17.01 -25.59 -9.38
N TRP A 274 -16.16 -25.54 -10.40
CA TRP A 274 -16.53 -25.91 -11.75
C TRP A 274 -16.87 -27.40 -11.89
N SER A 275 -17.90 -27.69 -12.67
CA SER A 275 -18.22 -29.05 -13.13
C SER A 275 -17.11 -29.65 -13.98
N SER A 276 -17.12 -30.97 -14.10
CA SER A 276 -16.45 -31.66 -15.22
C SER A 276 -16.91 -31.08 -16.57
N VAL A 277 -16.02 -31.15 -17.55
CA VAL A 277 -16.28 -30.66 -18.91
C VAL A 277 -17.28 -31.56 -19.63
N ARG A 278 -18.23 -30.96 -20.34
CA ARG A 278 -19.09 -31.61 -21.32
C ARG A 278 -18.74 -31.11 -22.73
N SER A 279 -18.73 -32.02 -23.70
CA SER A 279 -18.81 -31.71 -25.13
C SER A 279 -20.21 -31.23 -25.49
#